data_AF-A0A954WIC5-F1
#
_entry.id   AF-A0A954WIC5-F1
#
_cell.length_a   1.000
_cell.length_b   1.000
_cell.length_c   1.000
_cell.angle_alpha   90.00
_cell.angle_beta   90.00
_cell.angle_gamma   90.00
#
_symmetry.space_group_name_H-M   'P 1'
#
loop_
_entity.id
_entity.type
_entity.pdbx_description
1 polymer ?
#
loop_
_entity_poly.entity_id
_entity_poly.type
_entity_poly.pdbx_seq_one_letter_code
_entity_poly.pdbx_strand_id
1 'polypeptide(L)'
;MDSTTQDVTHAPSTDGYRFLSGSMYVGALVDWVAAANFFSHWSPPAAGDNLPQTTTLFYLHLVGLFLVLMGIMYFLVARDARRHLPFAKLAVAGRVAGAVYYVVYWNAFSQ
;
A
#
# COMPACT_ATOMS: atom_id res chain seq x y z
N MET A 1 35.92 37.83 2.75
CA MET A 1 35.86 36.91 1.58
C MET A 1 34.72 35.99 1.91
N ASP A 2 33.51 36.42 1.55
CA ASP A 2 32.28 35.90 2.12
C ASP A 2 31.85 34.65 1.34
N SER A 3 31.92 33.49 2.01
CA SER A 3 31.33 32.25 1.53
C SER A 3 29.83 32.31 1.80
N THR A 4 29.08 32.91 0.88
CA THR A 4 27.63 32.67 0.77
C THR A 4 27.42 31.25 0.29
N THR A 5 27.43 30.32 1.24
CA THR A 5 26.90 28.97 1.06
C THR A 5 25.40 29.14 0.82
N GLN A 6 25.00 29.26 -0.44
CA GLN A 6 23.62 29.15 -0.85
C GLN A 6 23.15 27.76 -0.42
N ASP A 7 22.42 27.72 0.68
CA ASP A 7 21.62 26.58 1.08
C ASP A 7 20.49 26.49 0.04
N VAL A 8 20.81 25.83 -1.09
CA VAL A 8 19.86 25.52 -2.16
C VAL A 8 18.87 24.53 -1.55
N THR A 9 17.89 25.08 -0.84
CA THR A 9 16.68 24.37 -0.44
C THR A 9 16.00 23.99 -1.75
N HIS A 10 16.35 22.81 -2.28
CA HIS A 10 15.76 22.28 -3.49
C HIS A 10 14.26 22.13 -3.25
N ALA A 11 13.48 23.12 -3.70
CA ALA A 11 12.05 22.97 -3.79
C ALA A 11 11.80 21.68 -4.59
N PRO A 12 11.06 20.71 -4.02
CA PRO A 12 10.86 19.42 -4.67
C PRO A 12 10.37 19.64 -6.10
N SER A 13 11.13 19.13 -7.07
CA SER A 13 10.88 19.38 -8.49
C SER A 13 9.46 18.93 -8.84
N THR A 14 8.79 19.70 -9.70
CA THR A 14 7.42 19.43 -10.17
C THR A 14 7.27 18.00 -10.70
N ASP A 15 8.35 17.43 -11.23
CA ASP A 15 8.44 16.05 -11.70
C ASP A 15 8.39 15.02 -10.56
N GLY A 16 9.03 15.29 -9.42
CA GLY A 16 9.02 14.40 -8.25
C GLY A 16 7.61 14.18 -7.68
N TYR A 17 6.77 15.21 -7.67
CA TYR A 17 5.37 15.09 -7.25
C TYR A 17 4.51 14.32 -8.24
N ARG A 18 4.77 14.47 -9.55
CA ARG A 18 4.09 13.69 -10.59
C ARG A 18 4.40 12.20 -10.48
N PHE A 19 5.68 11.86 -10.32
CA PHE A 19 6.09 10.46 -10.11
C PHE A 19 5.50 9.88 -8.82
N LEU A 20 5.52 10.65 -7.72
CA LEU A 20 4.91 10.23 -6.46
C LEU A 20 3.40 9.97 -6.61
N SER A 21 2.67 10.93 -7.16
CA SER A 21 1.22 10.81 -7.39
C SER A 21 0.89 9.61 -8.29
N GLY A 22 1.62 9.43 -9.39
CA GLY A 22 1.47 8.26 -10.27
C GLY A 22 1.72 6.93 -9.55
N SER A 23 2.80 6.85 -8.75
CA SER A 23 3.12 5.64 -7.99
C SER A 23 2.05 5.30 -6.94
N MET A 24 1.39 6.31 -6.37
CA MET A 24 0.30 6.16 -5.40
C MET A 24 -1.00 5.69 -6.09
N TYR A 25 -1.33 6.22 -7.27
CA TYR A 25 -2.47 5.75 -8.07
C TYR A 25 -2.32 4.28 -8.46
N VAL A 26 -1.14 3.88 -8.94
CA VAL A 26 -0.87 2.48 -9.27
C VAL A 26 -0.99 1.59 -8.02
N GLY A 27 -0.56 2.10 -6.86
CA GLY A 27 -0.75 1.40 -5.58
C GLY A 27 -2.19 1.21 -5.19
N ALA A 28 -2.99 2.26 -5.26
CA ALA A 28 -4.41 2.19 -4.99
C ALA A 28 -5.09 1.14 -5.89
N LEU A 29 -4.74 1.12 -7.18
CA LEU A 29 -5.30 0.17 -8.13
C LEU A 29 -4.92 -1.27 -7.79
N VAL A 30 -3.63 -1.54 -7.50
CA VAL A 30 -3.16 -2.88 -7.11
C VAL A 30 -3.86 -3.35 -5.84
N ASP A 31 -3.98 -2.50 -4.83
CA ASP A 31 -4.64 -2.84 -3.57
C ASP A 31 -6.13 -3.11 -3.76
N TRP A 32 -6.81 -2.35 -4.63
CA TRP A 32 -8.21 -2.59 -4.96
C TRP A 32 -8.41 -3.89 -5.73
N VAL A 33 -7.54 -4.21 -6.69
CA VAL A 33 -7.59 -5.50 -7.41
C VAL A 33 -7.34 -6.65 -6.45
N ALA A 34 -6.37 -6.53 -5.54
CA ALA A 34 -6.11 -7.51 -4.51
C ALA A 34 -7.30 -7.66 -3.56
N ALA A 35 -7.87 -6.56 -3.07
CA ALA A 35 -9.06 -6.57 -2.22
C ALA A 35 -10.25 -7.23 -2.92
N ALA A 36 -10.49 -6.92 -4.19
CA ALA A 36 -11.53 -7.57 -4.99
C ALA A 36 -11.29 -9.07 -5.08
N ASN A 37 -10.04 -9.51 -5.24
CA ASN A 37 -9.68 -10.92 -5.21
C ASN A 37 -10.04 -11.56 -3.84
N PHE A 38 -9.70 -10.91 -2.73
CA PHE A 38 -10.05 -11.37 -1.37
C PHE A 38 -11.56 -11.45 -1.12
N PHE A 39 -12.34 -10.50 -1.61
CA PHE A 39 -13.80 -10.52 -1.47
C PHE A 39 -14.50 -11.49 -2.43
N SER A 40 -13.89 -11.78 -3.58
CA SER A 40 -14.45 -12.70 -4.58
C SER A 40 -14.31 -14.18 -4.20
N HIS A 41 -13.37 -14.52 -3.32
CA HIS A 41 -13.17 -15.89 -2.85
C HIS A 41 -14.14 -16.22 -1.71
N TRP A 42 -15.22 -16.94 -2.03
CA TRP A 42 -16.18 -17.47 -1.04
C TRP A 42 -15.60 -18.66 -0.24
N SER A 43 -14.50 -19.24 -0.71
CA SER A 43 -13.78 -20.33 -0.06
C SER A 43 -12.31 -19.93 0.10
N PRO A 44 -11.75 -20.01 1.32
CA PRO A 44 -10.36 -19.65 1.51
C PRO A 44 -9.45 -20.59 0.69
N PRO A 45 -8.37 -20.09 0.05
CA PRO A 45 -7.32 -20.97 -0.43
C PRO A 45 -6.88 -21.83 0.76
N ALA A 46 -6.62 -23.12 0.52
CA ALA A 46 -6.41 -24.14 1.54
C ALA A 46 -5.29 -23.75 2.53
N ALA A 47 -5.62 -22.90 3.50
CA ALA A 47 -4.80 -22.57 4.64
C ALA A 47 -4.87 -23.80 5.53
N GLY A 48 -3.85 -24.65 5.42
CA GLY A 48 -3.83 -26.01 5.95
C GLY A 48 -4.43 -26.12 7.34
N ASP A 49 -5.45 -26.97 7.45
CA ASP A 49 -6.03 -27.73 8.58
C ASP A 49 -6.12 -27.12 9.99
N ASN A 50 -5.70 -25.88 10.24
CA ASN A 50 -5.47 -25.36 11.60
C ASN A 50 -6.44 -24.25 12.04
N LEU A 51 -7.34 -23.77 11.17
CA LEU A 51 -8.34 -22.74 11.52
C LEU A 51 -9.74 -23.09 10.99
N PRO A 52 -10.81 -22.83 11.78
CA PRO A 52 -12.19 -22.98 11.30
C PRO A 52 -12.43 -22.13 10.05
N GLN A 53 -13.10 -22.70 9.04
CA GLN A 53 -13.30 -22.08 7.72
C GLN A 53 -13.99 -20.71 7.79
N THR A 54 -14.94 -20.55 8.71
CA THR A 54 -15.63 -19.27 9.00
C THR A 54 -14.69 -18.20 9.53
N THR A 55 -13.75 -18.59 10.40
CA THR A 55 -12.72 -17.71 10.95
C THR A 55 -11.76 -17.24 9.85
N THR A 56 -11.33 -18.15 8.97
CA THR A 56 -10.46 -17.82 7.84
C THR A 56 -11.13 -16.86 6.85
N LEU A 57 -12.41 -17.07 6.53
CA LEU A 57 -13.18 -16.16 5.68
C LEU A 57 -13.31 -14.77 6.30
N PHE A 58 -13.60 -14.68 7.60
CA PHE A 58 -13.66 -13.40 8.30
C PHE A 58 -12.34 -12.63 8.19
N TYR A 59 -11.21 -13.30 8.41
CA TYR A 59 -9.89 -12.68 8.29
C TYR A 59 -9.58 -12.25 6.85
N LEU A 60 -9.93 -13.05 5.83
CA LEU A 60 -9.74 -12.68 4.43
C LEU A 60 -10.53 -11.41 4.07
N HIS A 61 -11.78 -11.30 4.53
CA HIS A 61 -12.58 -10.10 4.32
C HIS A 61 -12.02 -8.89 5.09
N LEU A 62 -11.48 -9.09 6.29
CA LEU A 62 -10.85 -8.04 7.08
C LEU A 62 -9.57 -7.52 6.42
N VAL A 63 -8.77 -8.41 5.83
CA VAL A 63 -7.61 -8.05 4.99
C VAL A 63 -8.05 -7.32 3.72
N GLY A 64 -9.09 -7.81 3.03
CA GLY A 64 -9.68 -7.12 1.87
C GLY A 64 -10.15 -5.71 2.21
N LEU A 65 -10.84 -5.53 3.34
CA LEU A 65 -11.31 -4.23 3.82
C LEU A 65 -10.12 -3.30 4.11
N PHE A 66 -9.09 -3.82 4.77
CA PHE A 66 -7.87 -3.07 5.04
C PHE A 66 -7.18 -2.58 3.76
N LEU A 67 -7.09 -3.42 2.72
CA LEU A 67 -6.54 -3.06 1.41
C LEU A 67 -7.38 -1.98 0.71
N VAL A 68 -8.72 -2.04 0.80
CA VAL A 68 -9.58 -0.97 0.28
C VAL A 68 -9.28 0.36 0.98
N LEU A 69 -9.19 0.35 2.32
CA LEU A 69 -8.88 1.56 3.10
C LEU A 69 -7.51 2.13 2.75
N MET A 70 -6.50 1.27 2.57
CA MET A 70 -5.18 1.67 2.09
C MET A 70 -5.25 2.28 0.69
N GLY A 71 -5.97 1.65 -0.25
CA GLY A 71 -6.17 2.19 -1.59
C GLY A 71 -6.89 3.54 -1.61
N ILE A 72 -7.89 3.75 -0.73
CA ILE A 72 -8.55 5.06 -0.55
C ILE A 72 -7.55 6.09 -0.03
N MET A 73 -6.76 5.74 0.99
CA MET A 73 -5.72 6.64 1.51
C MET A 73 -4.71 7.02 0.42
N TYR A 74 -4.29 6.07 -0.41
CA TYR A 74 -3.37 6.30 -1.52
C TYR A 74 -3.99 7.19 -2.59
N PHE A 75 -5.27 6.99 -2.92
CA PHE A 75 -6.00 7.85 -3.84
C PHE A 75 -6.08 9.30 -3.34
N LEU A 76 -6.33 9.50 -2.04
CA LEU A 76 -6.35 10.82 -1.41
C LEU A 76 -4.96 11.50 -1.46
N VAL A 77 -3.90 10.75 -1.15
CA VAL A 77 -2.51 11.24 -1.26
C VAL A 77 -2.15 11.57 -2.70
N ALA A 78 -2.59 10.75 -3.66
CA ALA A 78 -2.30 10.96 -5.07
C ALA A 78 -2.99 12.22 -5.62
N ARG A 79 -4.23 12.49 -5.16
CA ARG A 79 -5.03 13.66 -5.54
C ARG A 79 -4.47 14.97 -5.00
N ASP A 80 -3.98 14.99 -3.75
CA ASP A 80 -3.46 16.20 -3.11
C ASP A 80 -2.22 15.91 -2.25
N ALA A 81 -1.12 15.57 -2.92
CA ALA A 81 0.12 15.17 -2.26
C ALA A 81 0.68 16.27 -1.34
N ARG A 82 0.49 17.56 -1.69
CA ARG A 82 1.02 18.68 -0.89
C ARG A 82 0.36 18.78 0.48
N ARG A 83 -0.95 18.52 0.56
CA ARG A 83 -1.70 18.54 1.82
C ARG A 83 -1.48 17.28 2.66
N HIS A 84 -1.11 16.17 2.03
CA HIS A 84 -1.06 14.85 2.65
C HIS A 84 0.34 14.22 2.70
N LEU A 85 1.42 15.01 2.55
CA LEU A 85 2.81 14.56 2.66
C LEU A 85 3.12 13.67 3.90
N PRO A 86 2.59 13.97 5.11
CA PRO A 86 2.79 13.09 6.27
C PRO A 86 2.14 11.71 6.08
N PHE A 87 0.96 11.68 5.47
CA PHE A 87 0.25 10.44 5.13
C PHE A 87 0.90 9.70 3.98
N ALA A 88 1.60 10.39 3.06
CA ALA A 88 2.37 9.76 2.00
C ALA A 88 3.51 8.88 2.57
N LYS A 89 4.16 9.31 3.66
CA LYS A 89 5.19 8.49 4.33
C LYS A 89 4.57 7.26 4.99
N LEU A 90 3.44 7.43 5.67
CA LEU A 90 2.67 6.32 6.26
C LEU A 90 2.22 5.33 5.17
N ALA A 91 1.80 5.87 4.02
CA ALA A 91 1.37 5.11 2.86
C ALA A 91 2.50 4.23 2.30
N VAL A 92 3.68 4.82 2.07
CA VAL A 92 4.87 4.07 1.62
C VAL A 92 5.26 3.02 2.65
N ALA A 93 5.28 3.36 3.95
CA ALA A 93 5.63 2.43 5.01
C ALA A 93 4.67 1.22 5.05
N GLY A 94 3.36 1.46 4.97
CA GLY A 94 2.36 0.40 4.89
C GLY A 94 2.54 -0.49 3.67
N ARG A 95 2.94 0.09 2.54
CA ARG A 95 3.18 -0.64 1.28
C ARG A 95 4.42 -1.53 1.35
N VAL A 96 5.51 -1.04 1.95
CA VAL A 96 6.72 -1.84 2.21
C VAL A 96 6.40 -2.98 3.16
N ALA A 97 5.64 -2.73 4.24
CA ALA A 97 5.22 -3.78 5.17
C ALA A 97 4.35 -4.84 4.49
N GLY A 98 3.38 -4.43 3.66
CA GLY A 98 2.52 -5.35 2.89
C GLY A 98 3.31 -6.16 1.87
N ALA A 99 4.26 -5.56 1.16
CA ALA A 99 5.13 -6.25 0.21
C ALA A 99 6.04 -7.27 0.91
N VAL A 100 6.61 -6.92 2.07
CA VAL A 100 7.41 -7.85 2.88
C VAL A 100 6.55 -9.02 3.36
N TYR A 101 5.36 -8.75 3.88
CA TYR A 101 4.42 -9.81 4.28
C TYR A 101 4.10 -10.74 3.11
N TYR A 102 3.79 -10.18 1.94
CA TYR A 102 3.46 -10.96 0.74
C TYR A 102 4.63 -11.83 0.30
N VAL A 103 5.85 -11.29 0.27
CA VAL A 103 7.07 -12.04 -0.07
C VAL A 103 7.34 -13.16 0.92
N VAL A 104 7.20 -12.91 2.22
CA VAL A 104 7.37 -13.93 3.26
C VAL A 104 6.30 -15.02 3.14
N TYR A 105 5.04 -14.63 2.99
CA TYR A 105 3.92 -15.55 2.83
C TYR A 105 4.08 -16.42 1.56
N TRP A 106 4.44 -15.81 0.44
CA TRP A 106 4.69 -16.53 -0.82
C TRP A 106 5.83 -17.54 -0.70
N ASN A 107 6.96 -17.16 -0.09
CA ASN A 107 8.08 -18.09 0.14
C ASN A 107 7.71 -19.22 1.12
N ALA A 108 6.87 -18.95 2.13
CA ALA A 108 6.45 -19.95 3.10
C ALA A 108 5.46 -20.98 2.53
N PHE A 109 4.65 -20.61 1.53
CA PHE A 109 3.64 -21.48 0.90
C PHE A 109 4.04 -22.07 -0.46
N SER A 110 5.21 -21.71 -1.00
CA SER A 110 5.74 -22.27 -2.26
C SER A 110 6.73 -23.42 -2.05
N GLN A 111 6.94 -23.85 -0.80
CA GLN A 111 7.64 -25.08 -0.43
C GLN A 111 6.63 -26.19 -0.15
#